data_AF-A0A4Q5TBF6-F1
#
_entry.id   AF-A0A4Q5TBF6-F1
#
_cell.length_a   1.000
_cell.length_b   1.000
_cell.length_c   1.000
_cell.angle_alpha   90.00
_cell.angle_beta   90.00
_cell.angle_gamma   90.00
#
_symmetry.space_group_name_H-M   'P 1'
#
loop_
_entity.id
_entity.type
_entity.pdbx_description
1 polymer ?
#
loop_
_entity_poly.entity_id
_entity_poly.type
_entity_poly.pdbx_seq_one_letter_code
_entity_poly.pdbx_strand_id
1 'polypeptide(L)'
;MTGRLLADRGRGVLAAWLLADALARTGTRLAAVALPWLALTTTGSATAAGVVAFAELAPLVVAKVLSGPAIDRLGARRVAVGCDAASAFTVAAIPALHHLDALSFPALLVLVA
;
A
#
# COMPACT_ATOMS: atom_id res chain seq x y z
N MET A 1 -18.36 23.10 30.76
CA MET A 1 -17.74 23.56 29.49
C MET A 1 -16.70 22.58 28.91
N THR A 2 -16.05 21.74 29.71
CA THR A 2 -14.99 20.79 29.30
C THR A 2 -15.46 19.68 28.33
N GLY A 3 -16.73 19.27 28.38
CA GLY A 3 -17.26 18.19 27.52
C GLY A 3 -17.39 18.54 26.02
N ARG A 4 -17.63 19.81 25.67
CA ARG A 4 -17.74 20.24 24.26
C ARG A 4 -16.40 20.27 23.54
N LEU A 5 -15.32 20.67 24.24
CA LEU A 5 -13.97 20.72 23.67
C LEU A 5 -13.39 19.34 23.36
N LEU A 6 -13.72 18.32 24.16
CA LEU A 6 -13.35 16.92 23.89
C LEU A 6 -14.15 16.33 22.72
N ALA A 7 -15.44 16.67 22.61
CA ALA A 7 -16.28 16.24 21.49
C ALA A 7 -15.86 16.88 20.16
N ASP A 8 -15.51 18.17 20.15
CA ASP A 8 -15.02 18.87 18.96
C ASP A 8 -13.63 18.39 18.52
N ARG A 9 -12.72 18.09 19.46
CA ARG A 9 -11.44 17.43 19.14
C ARG A 9 -11.65 16.04 18.54
N GLY A 10 -12.55 15.24 19.11
CA GLY A 10 -12.87 13.91 18.60
C GLY A 10 -13.42 13.97 17.18
N ARG A 11 -14.32 14.92 16.90
CA ARG A 11 -14.87 15.16 15.55
C ARG A 11 -13.81 15.61 14.55
N GLY A 12 -12.89 16.49 14.95
CA GLY A 12 -11.79 16.94 14.09
C GLY A 12 -10.82 15.81 13.74
N VAL A 13 -10.46 14.98 14.72
CA VAL A 13 -9.58 13.80 14.51
C VAL A 13 -10.25 12.77 13.61
N LEU A 14 -11.54 12.48 13.82
CA LEU A 14 -12.30 11.56 12.98
C LEU A 14 -12.44 12.07 11.54
N ALA A 15 -12.74 13.36 11.37
CA ALA A 15 -12.84 13.96 10.03
C ALA A 15 -11.50 13.91 9.29
N ALA A 16 -10.39 14.22 9.97
CA ALA A 16 -9.06 14.15 9.40
C ALA A 16 -8.69 12.71 8.99
N TRP A 17 -8.99 11.72 9.84
CA TRP A 17 -8.76 10.31 9.53
C TRP A 17 -9.58 9.84 8.33
N LEU A 18 -10.88 10.19 8.27
CA LEU A 18 -11.75 9.84 7.15
C LEU A 18 -11.30 10.47 5.84
N LEU A 19 -10.84 11.73 5.88
CA LEU A 19 -10.29 12.42 4.72
C LEU A 19 -9.02 11.75 4.21
N ALA A 20 -8.09 11.43 5.12
CA ALA A 20 -6.86 10.73 4.78
C ALA A 20 -7.16 9.36 4.14
N ASP A 21 -8.08 8.61 4.73
CA ASP A 21 -8.50 7.30 4.22
C ASP A 21 -9.20 7.40 2.85
N ALA A 22 -10.07 8.39 2.66
CA ALA A 22 -10.75 8.63 1.39
C ALA A 22 -9.75 9.00 0.28
N LEU A 23 -8.81 9.91 0.57
CA LEU A 23 -7.76 10.31 -0.36
C LEU A 23 -6.86 9.13 -0.72
N ALA A 24 -6.40 8.36 0.28
CA ALA A 24 -5.56 7.19 0.06
C ALA A 24 -6.24 6.17 -0.85
N ARG A 25 -7.50 5.81 -0.56
CA ARG A 25 -8.26 4.86 -1.38
C ARG A 25 -8.52 5.38 -2.79
N THR A 26 -8.75 6.67 -2.94
CA THR A 26 -8.94 7.29 -4.25
C THR A 26 -7.65 7.23 -5.07
N GLY A 27 -6.51 7.54 -4.45
CA GLY A 27 -5.19 7.40 -5.09
C GLY A 27 -4.92 5.98 -5.55
N THR A 28 -5.17 4.97 -4.70
CA THR A 28 -5.04 3.55 -5.09
C THR A 28 -5.94 3.18 -6.26
N ARG A 29 -7.20 3.66 -6.28
CA ARG A 29 -8.14 3.40 -7.38
C ARG A 29 -7.68 4.03 -8.70
N LEU A 30 -7.12 5.23 -8.63
CA LEU A 30 -6.58 5.91 -9.80
C LEU A 30 -5.33 5.20 -10.33
N ALA A 31 -4.42 4.78 -9.44
CA ALA A 31 -3.22 4.04 -9.80
C ALA A 31 -3.53 2.72 -10.52
N ALA A 32 -4.54 1.98 -10.04
CA ALA A 32 -5.00 0.72 -10.62
C ALA A 32 -5.46 0.82 -12.09
N VAL A 33 -5.76 2.03 -12.58
CA VAL A 33 -6.08 2.29 -13.99
C VAL A 33 -4.91 2.98 -14.70
N ALA A 34 -4.28 3.95 -14.05
CA ALA A 34 -3.21 4.75 -14.64
C ALA A 34 -1.96 3.92 -14.96
N LEU A 35 -1.58 2.97 -14.11
CA LEU A 35 -0.36 2.18 -14.29
C LEU A 35 -0.47 1.17 -15.46
N PRO A 36 -1.56 0.38 -15.58
CA PRO A 36 -1.79 -0.43 -16.79
C PRO A 36 -1.92 0.41 -18.05
N TRP A 37 -2.59 1.58 -17.97
CA TRP A 37 -2.71 2.50 -19.10
C TRP A 37 -1.35 3.01 -19.58
N LEU A 38 -0.47 3.39 -18.64
CA LEU A 38 0.89 3.83 -18.95
C LEU A 38 1.70 2.71 -19.61
N ALA A 39 1.60 1.48 -19.10
CA ALA A 39 2.24 0.32 -19.72
C ALA A 39 1.71 0.08 -21.15
N LEU A 40 0.40 0.23 -21.36
CA LEU A 40 -0.21 0.10 -22.68
C LEU A 40 0.30 1.18 -23.65
N THR A 41 0.33 2.46 -23.25
CA THR A 41 0.73 3.55 -24.14
C THR A 41 2.23 3.58 -24.44
N THR A 42 3.05 3.11 -23.50
CA THR A 42 4.51 3.04 -23.69
C THR A 42 4.96 1.82 -24.49
N THR A 43 4.32 0.67 -24.31
CA THR A 43 4.73 -0.59 -24.96
C THR A 43 3.88 -0.97 -26.17
N GLY A 44 2.69 -0.36 -26.32
CA GLY A 44 1.69 -0.76 -27.32
C GLY A 44 1.05 -2.13 -27.05
N SER A 45 1.37 -2.79 -25.93
CA SER A 45 1.00 -4.18 -25.66
C SER A 45 -0.07 -4.30 -24.56
N ALA A 46 -1.21 -4.89 -24.92
CA ALA A 46 -2.27 -5.21 -23.96
C ALA A 46 -1.85 -6.29 -22.96
N THR A 47 -0.95 -7.20 -23.33
CA THR A 47 -0.45 -8.23 -22.40
C THR A 47 0.43 -7.62 -21.32
N ALA A 48 1.27 -6.63 -21.67
CA ALA A 48 2.10 -5.92 -20.70
C ALA A 48 1.25 -5.16 -19.67
N ALA A 49 0.19 -4.47 -20.12
CA ALA A 49 -0.76 -3.81 -19.24
C ALA A 49 -1.49 -4.81 -18.30
N GLY A 50 -1.89 -5.98 -18.82
CA GLY A 50 -2.50 -7.04 -18.03
C GLY A 50 -1.58 -7.60 -16.95
N VAL A 51 -0.28 -7.76 -17.25
CA VAL A 51 0.72 -8.21 -16.26
C VAL A 51 0.91 -7.18 -15.15
N VAL A 52 0.94 -5.89 -15.47
CA VAL A 52 1.01 -4.81 -14.47
C VAL A 52 -0.21 -4.83 -13.55
N ALA A 53 -1.41 -4.93 -14.11
CA ALA A 53 -2.64 -5.02 -13.31
C ALA A 53 -2.66 -6.28 -12.41
N PHE A 54 -2.15 -7.41 -12.91
CA PHE A 54 -2.03 -8.63 -12.11
C PHE A 54 -1.05 -8.46 -10.95
N ALA A 55 0.12 -7.87 -11.20
CA ALA A 55 1.14 -7.63 -10.19
C ALA A 55 0.65 -6.70 -9.08
N GLU A 56 -0.23 -5.73 -9.37
CA GLU A 56 -0.85 -4.88 -8.34
C GLU A 56 -1.90 -5.62 -7.50
N LEU A 57 -2.71 -6.48 -8.12
CA LEU A 57 -3.84 -7.13 -7.44
C LEU A 57 -3.43 -8.40 -6.68
N ALA A 58 -2.44 -9.14 -7.17
CA ALA A 58 -2.05 -10.42 -6.57
C ALA A 58 -1.65 -10.30 -5.09
N PRO A 59 -0.77 -9.35 -4.69
CA PRO A 59 -0.39 -9.20 -3.28
C PRO A 59 -1.58 -8.78 -2.40
N LEU A 60 -2.43 -7.89 -2.92
CA LEU A 60 -3.63 -7.42 -2.21
C LEU A 60 -4.60 -8.56 -1.91
N VAL A 61 -4.84 -9.45 -2.87
CA VAL A 61 -5.71 -10.61 -2.71
C VAL A 61 -5.13 -11.58 -1.68
N VAL A 62 -3.83 -11.88 -1.78
CA VAL A 62 -3.12 -12.75 -0.83
C VAL A 62 -3.20 -12.19 0.58
N ALA A 63 -2.90 -10.89 0.75
CA ALA A 63 -2.99 -10.22 2.04
C ALA A 63 -4.42 -10.23 2.61
N LYS A 64 -5.44 -9.99 1.77
CA LYS A 64 -6.85 -10.02 2.19
C LYS A 64 -7.30 -11.39 2.68
N VAL A 65 -6.88 -12.47 2.03
CA VAL A 65 -7.22 -13.84 2.46
C VAL A 65 -6.51 -14.21 3.76
N LEU A 66 -5.23 -13.86 3.90
CA LEU A 66 -4.41 -14.27 5.03
C LEU A 66 -4.62 -13.40 6.29
N SER A 67 -5.08 -12.16 6.12
CA SER A 67 -5.25 -11.20 7.22
C SER A 67 -6.25 -11.63 8.30
N GLY A 68 -7.37 -12.27 7.94
CA GLY A 68 -8.37 -12.75 8.92
C GLY A 68 -7.76 -13.78 9.90
N PRO A 69 -7.31 -14.96 9.41
CA PRO A 69 -6.67 -15.97 10.24
C PRO A 69 -5.42 -15.46 10.98
N ALA A 70 -4.64 -14.57 10.35
CA ALA A 70 -3.46 -13.98 10.98
C ALA A 70 -3.84 -13.07 12.17
N ILE A 71 -4.85 -12.21 12.00
CA ILE A 71 -5.35 -11.32 13.06
C ILE A 71 -5.98 -12.12 14.19
N ASP A 72 -6.77 -13.15 13.86
CA ASP A 72 -7.45 -13.99 14.85
C ASP A 72 -6.47 -14.78 15.72
N ARG A 73 -5.34 -15.22 15.16
CA ARG A 73 -4.35 -16.04 15.89
C ARG A 73 -3.26 -15.22 16.58
N LEU A 74 -2.80 -14.14 15.96
CA LEU A 74 -1.64 -13.37 16.44
C LEU A 74 -2.05 -12.09 17.19
N GLY A 75 -3.30 -11.65 17.01
CA GLY A 75 -3.85 -10.42 17.54
C GLY A 75 -3.56 -9.22 16.64
N ALA A 76 -4.57 -8.37 16.45
CA ALA A 76 -4.54 -7.21 15.54
C ALA A 76 -3.32 -6.30 15.72
N ARG A 77 -2.90 -6.05 16.97
CA ARG A 77 -1.75 -5.19 17.27
C ARG A 77 -0.42 -5.77 16.76
N ARG A 78 -0.22 -7.09 16.87
CA ARG A 78 1.04 -7.73 16.42
C ARG A 78 1.10 -7.80 14.90
N VAL A 79 -0.03 -8.09 14.26
CA VAL A 79 -0.12 -8.11 12.79
C VAL A 79 0.12 -6.71 12.22
N ALA A 80 -0.52 -5.68 12.77
CA ALA A 80 -0.32 -4.30 12.33
C ALA A 80 1.15 -3.86 12.45
N VAL A 81 1.76 -4.04 13.64
CA VAL A 81 3.18 -3.69 13.85
C VAL A 81 4.11 -4.49 12.93
N GLY A 82 3.81 -5.77 12.68
CA GLY A 82 4.57 -6.60 11.75
C GLY A 82 4.50 -6.12 10.31
N CYS A 83 3.30 -5.76 9.83
CA CYS A 83 3.10 -5.20 8.51
C CYS A 83 3.78 -3.84 8.36
N ASP A 84 3.64 -2.94 9.34
CA ASP A 84 4.27 -1.62 9.30
C ASP A 84 5.80 -1.74 9.32
N ALA A 85 6.35 -2.67 10.10
CA ALA A 85 7.78 -2.93 10.13
C ALA A 85 8.29 -3.52 8.79
N ALA A 86 7.54 -4.45 8.18
CA ALA A 86 7.87 -5.00 6.88
C ALA A 86 7.83 -3.92 5.79
N SER A 87 6.78 -3.10 5.74
CA SER A 87 6.69 -1.98 4.81
C SER A 87 7.82 -0.96 5.01
N ALA A 88 8.12 -0.59 6.26
CA ALA A 88 9.22 0.32 6.57
C ALA A 88 10.57 -0.26 6.10
N PHE A 89 10.81 -1.55 6.32
CA PHE A 89 12.01 -2.22 5.85
C PHE A 89 12.11 -2.24 4.33
N THR A 90 11.05 -2.62 3.64
CA THR A 90 11.00 -2.69 2.18
C THR A 90 11.23 -1.32 1.54
N VAL A 91 10.58 -0.27 2.06
CA VAL A 91 10.78 1.10 1.57
C VAL A 91 12.19 1.60 1.88
N ALA A 92 12.77 1.28 3.05
CA ALA A 92 14.14 1.66 3.40
C ALA A 92 15.20 0.89 2.59
N ALA A 93 14.89 -0.33 2.15
CA ALA A 93 15.80 -1.14 1.34
C ALA A 93 16.02 -0.55 -0.05
N ILE A 94 15.03 0.15 -0.63
CA ILE A 94 15.14 0.79 -1.95
C ILE A 94 16.30 1.82 -2.00
N PRO A 95 16.35 2.88 -1.16
CA PRO A 95 17.45 3.83 -1.16
C PRO A 95 18.78 3.20 -0.70
N ALA A 96 18.75 2.24 0.23
CA ALA A 96 19.97 1.56 0.67
C ALA A 96 20.63 0.76 -0.47
N LEU A 97 19.85 0.01 -1.24
CA LEU A 97 20.34 -0.73 -2.42
C LEU A 97 20.72 0.21 -3.57
N HIS A 98 20.04 1.35 -3.69
CA HIS A 98 20.40 2.40 -4.67
C HIS A 98 21.78 2.99 -4.37
N HIS A 99 22.07 3.32 -3.11
CA HIS A 99 23.39 3.84 -2.70
C HIS A 99 24.54 2.84 -2.85
N LEU A 100 24.23 1.55 -2.95
CA LEU A 100 25.20 0.47 -3.14
C LEU A 100 25.37 0.07 -4.61
N ASP A 101 24.73 0.76 -5.57
CA ASP A 101 24.65 0.41 -7.00
C ASP A 101 24.17 -1.04 -7.27
N ALA A 102 23.53 -1.66 -6.29
CA ALA A 102 23.04 -3.04 -6.35
C ALA A 102 21.55 -3.14 -6.72
N LEU A 103 20.91 -2.00 -6.99
CA LEU A 103 19.50 -1.91 -7.32
C LEU A 103 19.24 -2.35 -8.76
N SER A 104 19.04 -3.65 -8.94
CA SER A 104 18.63 -4.23 -10.22
C SER A 104 17.11 -4.14 -10.41
N PHE A 105 16.66 -4.08 -11.67
CA PHE A 105 15.22 -4.06 -12.02
C PHE A 105 14.41 -5.22 -11.39
N PRO A 106 14.91 -6.47 -11.32
CA PRO A 106 14.25 -7.55 -10.60
C PRO A 106 14.16 -7.32 -9.09
N ALA A 107 15.18 -6.74 -8.47
CA ALA A 107 15.17 -6.43 -7.04
C ALA A 107 14.13 -5.35 -6.70
N LEU A 108 13.96 -4.36 -7.58
CA LEU A 108 12.94 -3.32 -7.44
C LEU A 108 11.53 -3.89 -7.56
N LEU A 109 11.30 -4.83 -8.48
CA LEU A 109 10.01 -5.53 -8.62
C LEU A 109 9.66 -6.36 -7.37
N VAL A 110 10.64 -7.06 -6.79
CA VAL A 110 10.44 -7.84 -5.55
C VAL A 110 10.15 -6.95 -4.35
N LEU A 111 10.71 -5.74 -4.30
CA LEU A 111 10.45 -4.77 -3.23
C LEU A 111 9.11 -4.05 -3.38
N VAL A 112 8.53 -4.00 -4.58
CA VAL A 112 7.24 -3.34 -4.83
C VAL A 112 6.05 -4.28 -4.67
N ALA A 113 6.26 -5.59 -4.87
CA ALA A 113 5.25 -6.64 -4.72
C ALA A 113 4.92 -6.92 -3.23
#